data_AF-A0A318Q0P7-F1
#
_entry.id   AF-A0A318Q0P7-F1
#
_cell.length_a   1.000
_cell.length_b   1.000
_cell.length_c   1.000
_cell.angle_alpha   90.00
_cell.angle_beta   90.00
_cell.angle_gamma   90.00
#
_symmetry.space_group_name_H-M   'P 1'
#
loop_
_entity.id
_entity.type
_entity.pdbx_description
1 polymer ?
#
loop_
_entity_poly.entity_id
_entity_poly.type
_entity_poly.pdbx_seq_one_letter_code
_entity_poly.pdbx_strand_id
1 'polypeptide(L)'
;MARRSRRQSRASELNAWPGYVDALSTLLMVIIFVLLVFVLGQAFLSVALNKRQQVLDQLQREVAHLSQMLSLEQGHNRSLEQSVATLQKEHAADEATETSLTAQVSQQAAERDSARHQADALNDQLAQLSAQLAAVSAALEISQNEVRDRDRKIDNLGMELNVALARKVEQLQRYRSEFFGRLRDVLKDTKGIQVVGDRFVFQSEVLFPVGSADLSPEGIKQIKVLGRTLKQVAQQIPPSVPWILRVDGHADRLPIHTAFPSNWELSSARAITVVKMLIADGIDPRHLAATGFADFQPLDNGTTPEAFARNRRIEFRLTDR
;
A
#
# COMPACT_ATOMS: atom_id res chain seq x y z
N MET A 1 -126.47 -37.10 69.95
CA MET A 1 -127.29 -36.64 71.11
C MET A 1 -127.24 -35.11 71.17
N ALA A 2 -128.17 -34.33 71.74
CA ALA A 2 -129.65 -34.31 71.63
C ALA A 2 -130.23 -33.08 72.41
N ARG A 3 -131.17 -32.30 71.81
CA ARG A 3 -132.16 -31.39 72.50
C ARG A 3 -131.59 -30.16 73.27
N ARG A 4 -132.30 -29.10 73.72
CA ARG A 4 -133.69 -28.49 73.68
C ARG A 4 -133.51 -27.00 74.15
N SER A 5 -134.16 -25.91 73.69
CA SER A 5 -135.58 -25.43 73.60
C SER A 5 -136.18 -24.68 74.83
N ARG A 6 -136.91 -23.55 74.58
CA ARG A 6 -137.93 -22.79 75.40
C ARG A 6 -137.46 -21.66 76.37
N ARG A 7 -138.27 -20.64 76.79
CA ARG A 7 -139.48 -19.87 76.27
C ARG A 7 -139.96 -18.82 77.34
N GLN A 8 -140.89 -17.90 76.99
CA GLN A 8 -141.87 -17.09 77.80
C GLN A 8 -141.42 -15.65 78.21
N SER A 9 -142.15 -14.51 78.08
CA SER A 9 -143.58 -14.03 78.19
C SER A 9 -143.95 -13.49 79.60
N ARG A 10 -144.75 -12.43 79.88
CA ARG A 10 -145.80 -11.64 79.16
C ARG A 10 -146.25 -10.37 79.97
N ALA A 11 -147.03 -9.44 79.37
CA ALA A 11 -148.06 -8.51 79.97
C ALA A 11 -147.62 -7.27 80.82
N SER A 12 -148.45 -6.24 81.14
CA SER A 12 -149.35 -5.32 80.36
C SER A 12 -150.09 -4.30 81.28
N GLU A 13 -150.20 -2.98 80.96
CA GLU A 13 -151.35 -2.04 81.20
C GLU A 13 -151.01 -0.52 80.91
N LEU A 14 -151.92 0.43 81.18
CA LEU A 14 -152.11 1.76 80.54
C LEU A 14 -151.81 2.97 81.51
N ASN A 15 -151.91 4.30 81.22
CA ASN A 15 -152.37 5.11 80.05
C ASN A 15 -151.89 6.62 80.09
N ALA A 16 -152.06 7.34 78.97
CA ALA A 16 -152.36 8.80 78.79
C ALA A 16 -151.34 9.97 79.03
N TRP A 17 -151.44 10.98 78.13
CA TRP A 17 -150.92 12.38 78.09
C TRP A 17 -149.44 12.68 77.68
N PRO A 18 -149.13 13.81 76.99
CA PRO A 18 -149.87 14.56 75.95
C PRO A 18 -149.07 14.86 74.64
N GLY A 19 -149.76 15.17 73.54
CA GLY A 19 -149.24 15.08 72.15
C GLY A 19 -148.20 16.09 71.63
N TYR A 20 -147.72 17.09 72.40
CA TYR A 20 -146.63 17.96 71.91
C TYR A 20 -145.27 17.23 71.88
N VAL A 21 -145.11 16.21 72.73
CA VAL A 21 -143.93 15.34 72.77
C VAL A 21 -143.79 14.55 71.46
N ASP A 22 -144.90 14.24 70.77
CA ASP A 22 -144.87 13.47 69.51
C ASP A 22 -144.50 14.35 68.30
N ALA A 23 -144.95 15.61 68.26
CA ALA A 23 -144.47 16.58 67.28
C ALA A 23 -142.97 16.89 67.46
N LEU A 24 -142.50 16.94 68.71
CA LEU A 24 -141.09 17.21 69.03
C LEU A 24 -140.21 15.96 68.82
N SER A 25 -140.72 14.74 69.07
CA SER A 25 -140.02 13.47 68.81
C SER A 25 -139.95 13.14 67.31
N THR A 26 -141.00 13.40 66.54
CA THR A 26 -141.00 13.18 65.08
C THR A 26 -140.09 14.17 64.36
N LEU A 27 -140.09 15.46 64.76
CA LEU A 27 -139.11 16.44 64.29
C LEU A 27 -137.68 15.99 64.62
N LEU A 28 -137.44 15.54 65.85
CA LEU A 28 -136.14 15.03 66.29
C LEU A 28 -135.74 13.74 65.55
N MET A 29 -136.67 12.85 65.23
CA MET A 29 -136.41 11.63 64.45
C MET A 29 -136.10 11.94 62.98
N VAL A 30 -136.78 12.91 62.36
CA VAL A 30 -136.45 13.38 61.00
C VAL A 30 -135.08 14.08 60.98
N ILE A 31 -134.78 14.92 61.97
CA ILE A 31 -133.46 15.56 62.11
C ILE A 31 -132.36 14.51 62.29
N ILE A 32 -132.57 13.49 63.14
CA ILE A 32 -131.63 12.38 63.32
C ILE A 32 -131.48 11.56 62.03
N PHE A 33 -132.56 11.29 61.29
CA PHE A 33 -132.50 10.55 60.02
C PHE A 33 -131.72 11.33 58.94
N VAL A 34 -131.99 12.63 58.78
CA VAL A 34 -131.25 13.50 57.87
C VAL A 34 -129.78 13.60 58.27
N LEU A 35 -129.48 13.72 59.58
CA LEU A 35 -128.12 13.67 60.10
C LEU A 35 -127.44 12.32 59.83
N LEU A 36 -128.14 11.20 59.97
CA LEU A 36 -127.58 9.86 59.74
C LEU A 36 -127.29 9.63 58.25
N VAL A 37 -128.20 10.04 57.36
CA VAL A 37 -127.97 10.03 55.90
C VAL A 37 -126.82 10.97 55.53
N PHE A 38 -126.74 12.16 56.13
CA PHE A 38 -125.63 13.09 55.92
C PHE A 38 -124.30 12.51 56.42
N VAL A 39 -124.26 11.88 57.60
CA VAL A 39 -123.07 11.22 58.16
C VAL A 39 -122.64 10.02 57.31
N LEU A 40 -123.57 9.22 56.78
CA LEU A 40 -123.26 8.16 55.82
C LEU A 40 -122.73 8.72 54.49
N GLY A 41 -123.31 9.82 53.99
CA GLY A 41 -122.83 10.53 52.81
C GLY A 41 -121.42 11.09 53.00
N GLN A 42 -121.16 11.72 54.15
CA GLN A 42 -119.83 12.21 54.55
C GLN A 42 -118.84 11.06 54.75
N ALA A 43 -119.26 9.93 55.31
CA ALA A 43 -118.42 8.75 55.45
C ALA A 43 -118.06 8.13 54.09
N PHE A 44 -119.03 8.01 53.18
CA PHE A 44 -118.77 7.51 51.82
C PHE A 44 -117.89 8.48 51.02
N LEU A 45 -118.15 9.80 51.12
CA LEU A 45 -117.34 10.84 50.50
C LEU A 45 -115.91 10.85 51.06
N SER A 46 -115.75 10.71 52.38
CA SER A 46 -114.45 10.57 53.04
C SER A 46 -113.70 9.31 52.58
N VAL A 47 -114.38 8.16 52.48
CA VAL A 47 -113.78 6.92 51.93
C VAL A 47 -113.40 7.09 50.46
N ALA A 48 -114.22 7.75 49.64
CA ALA A 48 -113.92 8.01 48.23
C ALA A 48 -112.76 9.01 48.04
N LEU A 49 -112.72 10.08 48.84
CA LEU A 49 -111.62 11.05 48.87
C LEU A 49 -110.33 10.40 49.36
N ASN A 50 -110.37 9.58 50.42
CA ASN A 50 -109.20 8.84 50.92
C ASN A 50 -108.68 7.82 49.89
N LYS A 51 -109.57 7.10 49.18
CA LYS A 51 -109.15 6.22 48.08
C LYS A 51 -108.51 7.00 46.92
N ARG A 52 -109.11 8.16 46.54
CA ARG A 52 -108.54 9.03 45.51
C ARG A 52 -107.18 9.59 45.95
N GLN A 53 -107.04 9.97 47.22
CA GLN A 53 -105.78 10.43 47.80
C GLN A 53 -104.72 9.32 47.78
N GLN A 54 -105.06 8.08 48.18
CA GLN A 54 -104.15 6.94 48.10
C GLN A 54 -103.66 6.66 46.67
N VAL A 55 -104.54 6.79 45.67
CA VAL A 55 -104.17 6.65 44.24
C VAL A 55 -103.26 7.81 43.80
N LEU A 56 -103.54 9.05 44.21
CA LEU A 56 -102.66 10.19 43.93
C LEU A 56 -101.29 10.03 44.59
N ASP A 57 -101.23 9.60 45.85
CA ASP A 57 -99.98 9.33 46.57
C ASP A 57 -99.18 8.18 45.92
N GLN A 58 -99.87 7.16 45.40
CA GLN A 58 -99.24 6.06 44.66
C GLN A 58 -98.66 6.55 43.33
N LEU A 59 -99.44 7.28 42.53
CA LEU A 59 -98.98 7.87 41.27
C LEU A 59 -97.83 8.86 41.51
N GLN A 60 -97.86 9.65 42.59
CA GLN A 60 -96.78 10.56 42.95
C GLN A 60 -95.49 9.81 43.32
N ARG A 61 -95.59 8.69 44.06
CA ARG A 61 -94.44 7.79 44.31
C ARG A 61 -93.91 7.15 43.03
N GLU A 62 -94.80 6.72 42.13
CA GLU A 62 -94.44 6.09 40.86
C GLU A 62 -93.76 7.08 39.90
N VAL A 63 -94.27 8.31 39.79
CA VAL A 63 -93.63 9.41 39.05
C VAL A 63 -92.28 9.79 39.66
N ALA A 64 -92.15 9.84 40.99
CA ALA A 64 -90.87 10.08 41.65
C ALA A 64 -89.85 8.96 41.37
N HIS A 65 -90.28 7.70 41.41
CA HIS A 65 -89.45 6.54 41.09
C HIS A 65 -89.03 6.51 39.61
N LEU A 66 -89.95 6.79 38.68
CA LEU A 66 -89.65 6.92 37.25
C LEU A 66 -88.68 8.08 36.98
N SER A 67 -88.85 9.22 37.64
CA SER A 67 -87.94 10.36 37.56
C SER A 67 -86.53 10.02 38.08
N GLN A 68 -86.45 9.28 39.20
CA GLN A 68 -85.18 8.79 39.73
C GLN A 68 -84.49 7.80 38.78
N MET A 69 -85.21 6.83 38.22
CA MET A 69 -84.65 5.90 37.22
C MET A 69 -84.21 6.62 35.96
N LEU A 70 -85.00 7.57 35.44
CA LEU A 70 -84.62 8.38 34.27
C LEU A 70 -83.37 9.23 34.54
N SER A 71 -83.22 9.77 35.75
CA SER A 71 -82.02 10.51 36.16
C SER A 71 -80.78 9.61 36.22
N LEU A 72 -80.93 8.38 36.72
CA LEU A 72 -79.86 7.37 36.72
C LEU A 72 -79.46 6.93 35.31
N GLU A 73 -80.43 6.66 34.43
CA GLU A 73 -80.21 6.34 33.01
C GLU A 73 -79.53 7.49 32.26
N GLN A 74 -79.97 8.74 32.48
CA GLN A 74 -79.31 9.92 31.92
C GLN A 74 -77.88 10.10 32.45
N GLY A 75 -77.63 9.77 33.73
CA GLY A 75 -76.29 9.74 34.31
C GLY A 75 -75.40 8.66 33.68
N HIS A 76 -75.95 7.45 33.47
CA HIS A 76 -75.24 6.34 32.84
C HIS A 76 -74.90 6.63 31.38
N ASN A 77 -75.84 7.15 30.59
CA ASN A 77 -75.59 7.57 29.21
C ASN A 77 -74.53 8.66 29.11
N ARG A 78 -74.54 9.69 29.97
CA ARG A 78 -73.46 10.69 30.01
C ARG A 78 -72.09 10.08 30.35
N SER A 79 -72.06 9.09 31.24
CA SER A 79 -70.85 8.33 31.58
C SER A 79 -70.35 7.52 30.38
N LEU A 80 -71.24 6.85 29.64
CA LEU A 80 -70.92 6.10 28.42
C LEU A 80 -70.42 7.03 27.31
N GLU A 81 -71.07 8.17 27.09
CA GLU A 81 -70.61 9.21 26.14
C GLU A 81 -69.19 9.69 26.47
N GLN A 82 -68.89 9.91 27.75
CA GLN A 82 -67.53 10.26 28.21
C GLN A 82 -66.52 9.12 28.01
N SER A 83 -66.89 7.87 28.28
CA SER A 83 -66.04 6.71 28.01
C SER A 83 -65.75 6.54 26.52
N VAL A 84 -66.77 6.65 25.65
CA VAL A 84 -66.60 6.58 24.18
C VAL A 84 -65.70 7.71 23.69
N ALA A 85 -65.91 8.95 24.15
CA ALA A 85 -65.07 10.08 23.78
C ALA A 85 -63.62 9.97 24.31
N THR A 86 -63.38 9.16 25.34
CA THR A 86 -62.03 8.85 25.87
C THR A 86 -61.36 7.77 25.02
N LEU A 87 -62.06 6.65 24.80
CA LEU A 87 -61.59 5.55 23.94
C LEU A 87 -61.29 6.01 22.50
N GLN A 88 -62.09 6.93 21.96
CA GLN A 88 -61.83 7.53 20.64
C GLN A 88 -60.53 8.36 20.60
N LYS A 89 -60.16 9.03 21.71
CA LYS A 89 -58.90 9.78 21.81
C LYS A 89 -57.71 8.85 22.02
N GLU A 90 -57.86 7.80 22.82
CA GLU A 90 -56.84 6.77 23.03
C GLU A 90 -56.57 6.05 21.71
N HIS A 91 -57.60 5.60 20.99
CA HIS A 91 -57.45 4.95 19.69
C HIS A 91 -56.77 5.85 18.65
N ALA A 92 -57.15 7.13 18.55
CA ALA A 92 -56.50 8.08 17.65
C ALA A 92 -55.04 8.38 18.03
N ALA A 93 -54.68 8.30 19.33
CA ALA A 93 -53.29 8.37 19.77
C ALA A 93 -52.52 7.09 19.40
N ASP A 94 -53.12 5.93 19.60
CA ASP A 94 -52.54 4.63 19.24
C ASP A 94 -52.29 4.54 17.73
N GLU A 95 -53.25 4.89 16.86
CA GLU A 95 -53.08 4.96 15.40
C GLU A 95 -51.94 5.90 14.99
N ALA A 96 -51.77 7.03 15.68
CA ALA A 96 -50.66 7.96 15.45
C ALA A 96 -49.32 7.36 15.89
N THR A 97 -49.28 6.59 16.98
CA THR A 97 -48.06 5.86 17.38
C THR A 97 -47.75 4.72 16.41
N GLU A 98 -48.73 3.94 15.97
CA GLU A 98 -48.55 2.86 14.99
C GLU A 98 -47.97 3.42 13.69
N THR A 99 -48.56 4.51 13.17
CA THR A 99 -48.06 5.21 11.98
C THR A 99 -46.60 5.66 12.15
N SER A 100 -46.26 6.21 13.32
CA SER A 100 -44.89 6.64 13.65
C SER A 100 -43.91 5.47 13.77
N LEU A 101 -44.32 4.36 14.39
CA LEU A 101 -43.52 3.13 14.51
C LEU A 101 -43.31 2.48 13.14
N THR A 102 -44.34 2.40 12.30
CA THR A 102 -44.24 1.90 10.92
C THR A 102 -43.27 2.75 10.09
N ALA A 103 -43.34 4.08 10.21
CA ALA A 103 -42.39 4.98 9.59
C ALA A 103 -40.95 4.72 10.06
N GLN A 104 -40.72 4.65 11.38
CA GLN A 104 -39.40 4.36 11.96
C GLN A 104 -38.83 3.00 11.53
N VAL A 105 -39.64 1.95 11.52
CA VAL A 105 -39.23 0.61 11.05
C VAL A 105 -38.88 0.63 9.56
N SER A 106 -39.65 1.36 8.73
CA SER A 106 -39.35 1.50 7.30
C SER A 106 -38.05 2.27 7.05
N GLN A 107 -37.76 3.31 7.85
CA GLN A 107 -36.51 4.05 7.81
C GLN A 107 -35.33 3.18 8.24
N GLN A 108 -35.44 2.47 9.37
CA GLN A 108 -34.40 1.55 9.85
C GLN A 108 -34.11 0.42 8.87
N ALA A 109 -35.13 -0.10 8.18
CA ALA A 109 -34.94 -1.09 7.12
C ALA A 109 -34.11 -0.50 5.95
N ALA A 110 -34.44 0.70 5.49
CA ALA A 110 -33.69 1.38 4.43
C ALA A 110 -32.24 1.72 4.85
N GLU A 111 -32.03 2.17 6.09
CA GLU A 111 -30.69 2.41 6.64
C GLU A 111 -29.87 1.13 6.75
N ARG A 112 -30.47 0.03 7.24
CA ARG A 112 -29.83 -1.30 7.31
C ARG A 112 -29.45 -1.82 5.93
N ASP A 113 -30.32 -1.66 4.94
CA ASP A 113 -30.09 -2.17 3.59
C ASP A 113 -29.01 -1.33 2.87
N SER A 114 -28.98 -0.01 3.09
CA SER A 114 -27.87 0.87 2.69
C SER A 114 -26.54 0.46 3.34
N ALA A 115 -26.52 0.23 4.66
CA ALA A 115 -25.33 -0.21 5.38
C ALA A 115 -24.85 -1.60 4.91
N ARG A 116 -25.77 -2.50 4.55
CA ARG A 116 -25.45 -3.80 3.96
C ARG A 116 -24.79 -3.66 2.59
N HIS A 117 -25.35 -2.84 1.70
CA HIS A 117 -24.73 -2.56 0.40
C HIS A 117 -23.34 -1.92 0.53
N GLN A 118 -23.11 -1.07 1.54
CA GLN A 118 -21.77 -0.54 1.84
C GLN A 118 -20.81 -1.62 2.32
N ALA A 119 -21.27 -2.54 3.19
CA ALA A 119 -20.46 -3.65 3.67
C ALA A 119 -20.10 -4.64 2.54
N ASP A 120 -21.05 -4.98 1.68
CA ASP A 120 -20.83 -5.82 0.50
C ASP A 120 -19.80 -5.16 -0.45
N ALA A 121 -19.96 -3.87 -0.76
CA ALA A 121 -19.03 -3.13 -1.61
C ALA A 121 -17.61 -2.99 -1.02
N LEU A 122 -17.48 -2.82 0.31
CA LEU A 122 -16.18 -2.81 1.00
C LEU A 122 -15.53 -4.20 0.99
N ASN A 123 -16.33 -5.27 1.11
CA ASN A 123 -15.83 -6.63 1.03
C ASN A 123 -15.29 -6.96 -0.37
N ASP A 124 -15.98 -6.51 -1.43
CA ASP A 124 -15.52 -6.63 -2.81
C ASP A 124 -14.21 -5.84 -3.05
N GLN A 125 -14.10 -4.62 -2.49
CA GLN A 125 -12.86 -3.85 -2.54
C GLN A 125 -11.70 -4.54 -1.80
N LEU A 126 -11.94 -5.14 -0.63
CA LEU A 126 -10.93 -5.91 0.11
C LEU A 126 -10.50 -7.16 -0.66
N ALA A 127 -11.42 -7.86 -1.33
CA ALA A 127 -11.10 -9.00 -2.19
C ALA A 127 -10.23 -8.55 -3.39
N GLN A 128 -10.58 -7.44 -4.05
CA GLN A 128 -9.81 -6.87 -5.16
C GLN A 128 -8.40 -6.44 -4.71
N LEU A 129 -8.27 -5.74 -3.59
CA LEU A 129 -6.97 -5.32 -3.04
C LEU A 129 -6.11 -6.53 -2.65
N SER A 130 -6.71 -7.58 -2.06
CA SER A 130 -6.00 -8.83 -1.73
C SER A 130 -5.48 -9.54 -2.98
N ALA A 131 -6.28 -9.57 -4.06
CA ALA A 131 -5.85 -10.12 -5.34
C ALA A 131 -4.72 -9.29 -5.99
N GLN A 132 -4.78 -7.96 -5.89
CA GLN A 132 -3.71 -7.08 -6.35
C GLN A 132 -2.41 -7.29 -5.56
N LEU A 133 -2.48 -7.40 -4.23
CA LEU A 133 -1.32 -7.69 -3.39
C LEU A 133 -0.69 -9.03 -3.74
N ALA A 134 -1.50 -10.08 -3.94
CA ALA A 134 -1.02 -11.39 -4.37
C ALA A 134 -0.30 -11.35 -5.74
N ALA A 135 -0.86 -10.61 -6.71
CA ALA A 135 -0.23 -10.42 -8.01
C ALA A 135 1.11 -9.65 -7.92
N VAL A 136 1.17 -8.60 -7.09
CA VAL A 136 2.40 -7.83 -6.85
C VAL A 136 3.45 -8.67 -6.14
N SER A 137 3.08 -9.49 -5.14
CA SER A 137 4.04 -10.39 -4.48
C SER A 137 4.61 -11.45 -5.43
N ALA A 138 3.78 -12.03 -6.30
CA ALA A 138 4.24 -13.00 -7.29
C ALA A 138 5.18 -12.35 -8.33
N ALA A 139 4.85 -11.15 -8.82
CA ALA A 139 5.73 -10.40 -9.71
C ALA A 139 7.07 -10.01 -9.06
N LEU A 140 7.05 -9.65 -7.77
CA LEU A 140 8.25 -9.36 -6.99
C LEU A 140 9.14 -10.60 -6.82
N GLU A 141 8.56 -11.77 -6.52
CA GLU A 141 9.31 -13.03 -6.40
C GLU A 141 9.98 -13.42 -7.73
N ILE A 142 9.26 -13.31 -8.85
CA ILE A 142 9.83 -13.55 -10.19
C ILE A 142 11.00 -12.61 -10.45
N SER A 143 10.84 -11.31 -10.19
CA SER A 143 11.90 -10.30 -10.37
C SER A 143 13.12 -10.56 -9.49
N GLN A 144 12.92 -10.96 -8.23
CA GLN A 144 14.02 -11.33 -7.32
C GLN A 144 14.79 -12.56 -7.82
N ASN A 145 14.11 -13.56 -8.37
CA ASN A 145 14.74 -14.73 -8.93
C ASN A 145 15.51 -14.41 -10.23
N GLU A 146 14.97 -13.56 -11.11
CA GLU A 146 15.71 -13.07 -12.29
C GLU A 146 16.99 -12.33 -11.90
N VAL A 147 16.95 -11.48 -10.86
CA VAL A 147 18.14 -10.77 -10.37
C VAL A 147 19.18 -11.75 -9.86
N ARG A 148 18.81 -12.73 -9.03
CA ARG A 148 19.71 -13.79 -8.54
C ARG A 148 20.37 -14.57 -9.67
N ASP A 149 19.66 -14.87 -10.74
CA ASP A 149 20.22 -15.59 -11.89
C ASP A 149 21.09 -14.71 -12.78
N ARG A 150 20.82 -13.40 -12.87
CA ARG A 150 21.72 -12.42 -13.48
C ARG A 150 23.02 -12.29 -12.68
N ASP A 151 22.95 -12.18 -11.36
CA ASP A 151 24.12 -12.08 -10.48
C ASP A 151 25.03 -13.32 -10.61
N ARG A 152 24.46 -14.52 -10.51
CA ARG A 152 25.17 -15.80 -10.78
C ARG A 152 25.86 -15.81 -12.14
N LYS A 153 25.23 -15.25 -13.18
CA LYS A 153 25.82 -15.16 -14.52
C LYS A 153 26.96 -14.14 -14.58
N ILE A 154 26.85 -13.01 -13.88
CA ILE A 154 27.92 -12.00 -13.76
C ILE A 154 29.13 -12.61 -13.05
N ASP A 155 28.93 -13.31 -11.93
CA ASP A 155 30.02 -13.97 -11.19
C ASP A 155 30.75 -15.01 -12.05
N ASN A 156 30.00 -15.86 -12.77
CA ASN A 156 30.55 -16.86 -13.68
C ASN A 156 31.35 -16.22 -14.83
N LEU A 157 30.83 -15.15 -15.45
CA LEU A 157 31.53 -14.40 -16.49
C LEU A 157 32.78 -13.69 -15.95
N GLY A 158 32.73 -13.16 -14.73
CA GLY A 158 33.88 -12.56 -14.06
C GLY A 158 35.00 -13.58 -13.80
N MET A 159 34.65 -14.78 -13.33
CA MET A 159 35.60 -15.89 -13.17
C MET A 159 36.20 -16.33 -14.51
N GLU A 160 35.38 -16.52 -15.55
CA GLU A 160 35.85 -16.90 -16.89
C GLU A 160 36.79 -15.84 -17.48
N LEU A 161 36.43 -14.56 -17.39
CA LEU A 161 37.24 -13.45 -17.87
C LEU A 161 38.58 -13.36 -17.13
N ASN A 162 38.59 -13.52 -15.81
CA ASN A 162 39.81 -13.52 -15.02
C ASN A 162 40.75 -14.67 -15.41
N VAL A 163 40.22 -15.88 -15.63
CA VAL A 163 41.00 -17.03 -16.11
C VAL A 163 41.52 -16.81 -17.53
N ALA A 164 40.70 -16.26 -18.44
CA ALA A 164 41.10 -15.95 -19.80
C ALA A 164 42.20 -14.87 -19.84
N LEU A 165 42.07 -13.82 -19.03
CA LEU A 165 43.07 -12.75 -18.89
C LEU A 165 44.39 -13.29 -18.33
N ALA A 166 44.34 -14.08 -17.25
CA ALA A 166 45.52 -14.70 -16.66
C ALA A 166 46.29 -15.57 -17.67
N ARG A 167 45.57 -16.43 -18.41
CA ARG A 167 46.15 -17.24 -19.51
C ARG A 167 46.77 -16.37 -20.60
N LYS A 168 46.13 -15.26 -20.98
CA LYS A 168 46.66 -14.37 -22.01
C LYS A 168 47.93 -13.65 -21.55
N VAL A 169 47.96 -13.16 -20.31
CA VAL A 169 49.15 -12.55 -19.70
C VAL A 169 50.29 -13.57 -19.62
N GLU A 170 50.04 -14.78 -19.14
CA GLU A 170 51.05 -15.84 -19.06
C GLU A 170 51.63 -16.18 -20.43
N GLN A 171 50.76 -16.33 -21.46
CA GLN A 171 51.17 -16.57 -22.83
C GLN A 171 52.09 -15.47 -23.38
N LEU A 172 51.74 -14.19 -23.14
CA LEU A 172 52.57 -13.05 -23.56
C LEU A 172 53.92 -13.04 -22.84
N GLN A 173 53.95 -13.31 -21.53
CA GLN A 173 55.20 -13.38 -20.75
C GLN A 173 56.10 -14.53 -21.21
N ARG A 174 55.53 -15.68 -21.55
CA ARG A 174 56.28 -16.84 -22.07
C ARG A 174 56.93 -16.52 -23.41
N TYR A 175 56.17 -16.00 -24.38
CA TYR A 175 56.73 -15.60 -25.69
C TYR A 175 57.81 -14.52 -25.55
N ARG A 176 57.60 -13.50 -24.70
CA ARG A 176 58.60 -12.45 -24.44
C ARG A 176 59.91 -13.04 -23.91
N SER A 177 59.82 -14.00 -22.99
CA SER A 177 60.98 -14.65 -22.37
C SER A 177 61.73 -15.55 -23.35
N GLU A 178 61.03 -16.42 -24.10
CA GLU A 178 61.67 -17.28 -25.10
C GLU A 178 62.26 -16.49 -26.28
N PHE A 179 61.61 -15.39 -26.67
CA PHE A 179 62.11 -14.50 -27.72
C PHE A 179 63.42 -13.83 -27.25
N PHE A 180 63.41 -13.23 -26.06
CA PHE A 180 64.59 -12.55 -25.53
C PHE A 180 65.74 -13.53 -25.29
N GLY A 181 65.46 -14.76 -24.83
CA GLY A 181 66.46 -15.83 -24.73
C GLY A 181 67.13 -16.13 -26.07
N ARG A 182 66.35 -16.43 -27.12
CA ARG A 182 66.88 -16.68 -28.48
C ARG A 182 67.69 -15.49 -29.01
N LEU A 183 67.19 -14.27 -28.85
CA LEU A 183 67.89 -13.07 -29.32
C LEU A 183 69.20 -12.84 -28.55
N ARG A 184 69.20 -13.06 -27.24
CA ARG A 184 70.41 -13.00 -26.40
C ARG A 184 71.44 -14.05 -26.80
N ASP A 185 71.02 -15.27 -27.04
CA ASP A 185 71.94 -16.38 -27.29
C ASP A 185 72.69 -16.23 -28.64
N VAL A 186 72.14 -15.46 -29.59
CA VAL A 186 72.80 -15.06 -30.84
C VAL A 186 73.65 -13.79 -30.68
N LEU A 187 73.19 -12.80 -29.89
CA LEU A 187 73.89 -11.52 -29.74
C LEU A 187 75.04 -11.54 -28.71
N LYS A 188 75.09 -12.51 -27.80
CA LYS A 188 76.10 -12.60 -26.72
C LYS A 188 77.56 -12.57 -27.21
N ASP A 189 77.83 -13.13 -28.39
CA ASP A 189 79.18 -13.26 -28.96
C ASP A 189 79.54 -12.07 -29.88
N THR A 190 78.64 -11.09 -30.02
CA THR A 190 78.81 -9.93 -30.89
C THR A 190 79.55 -8.81 -30.16
N LYS A 191 80.71 -8.41 -30.67
CA LYS A 191 81.53 -7.34 -30.06
C LYS A 191 80.77 -6.02 -30.00
N GLY A 192 80.79 -5.38 -28.83
CA GLY A 192 80.17 -4.07 -28.59
C GLY A 192 78.71 -4.10 -28.11
N ILE A 193 78.12 -5.29 -27.95
CA ILE A 193 76.79 -5.46 -27.35
C ILE A 193 76.95 -5.81 -25.86
N GLN A 194 76.17 -5.16 -25.00
CA GLN A 194 75.97 -5.55 -23.60
C GLN A 194 74.50 -5.94 -23.38
N VAL A 195 74.26 -7.01 -22.63
CA VAL A 195 72.91 -7.46 -22.28
C VAL A 195 72.62 -7.03 -20.85
N VAL A 196 71.63 -6.17 -20.65
CA VAL A 196 71.29 -5.61 -19.33
C VAL A 196 69.81 -5.85 -19.04
N GLY A 197 69.51 -6.87 -18.24
CA GLY A 197 68.13 -7.26 -17.96
C GLY A 197 67.38 -7.68 -19.23
N ASP A 198 66.42 -6.87 -19.67
CA ASP A 198 65.52 -7.10 -20.81
C ASP A 198 65.87 -6.30 -22.08
N ARG A 199 67.07 -5.71 -22.15
CA ARG A 199 67.50 -4.88 -23.29
C ARG A 199 68.94 -5.16 -23.74
N PHE A 200 69.20 -4.86 -25.01
CA PHE A 200 70.53 -4.90 -25.63
C PHE A 200 71.07 -3.49 -25.77
N VAL A 201 72.24 -3.23 -25.20
CA VAL A 201 72.88 -1.90 -25.17
C VAL A 201 74.08 -1.92 -26.12
N PHE A 202 74.09 -0.99 -27.07
CA PHE A 202 75.20 -0.72 -27.98
C PHE A 202 75.79 0.64 -27.64
N GLN A 203 77.11 0.71 -27.43
CA GLN A 203 77.81 1.99 -27.30
C GLN A 203 77.70 2.79 -28.60
N SER A 204 77.40 4.09 -28.51
CA SER A 204 77.12 4.92 -29.69
C SER A 204 78.30 4.99 -30.64
N GLU A 205 79.53 4.94 -30.14
CA GLU A 205 80.79 5.01 -30.89
C GLU A 205 81.00 3.81 -31.81
N VAL A 206 80.38 2.66 -31.50
CA VAL A 206 80.41 1.47 -32.37
C VAL A 206 79.49 1.68 -33.58
N LEU A 207 78.34 2.33 -33.36
CA LEU A 207 77.30 2.51 -34.37
C LEU A 207 77.47 3.80 -35.19
N PHE A 208 77.97 4.88 -34.60
CA PHE A 208 78.00 6.23 -35.16
C PHE A 208 79.35 6.93 -34.90
N PRO A 209 79.82 7.78 -35.83
CA PRO A 209 80.86 8.75 -35.53
C PRO A 209 80.43 9.73 -34.43
N VAL A 210 81.41 10.33 -33.75
CA VAL A 210 81.18 11.38 -32.74
C VAL A 210 80.37 12.53 -33.36
N GLY A 211 79.32 12.98 -32.66
CA GLY A 211 78.49 14.11 -33.09
C GLY A 211 77.54 13.86 -34.28
N SER A 212 77.59 12.69 -34.93
CA SER A 212 76.75 12.32 -36.08
C SER A 212 75.63 11.34 -35.70
N ALA A 213 74.56 11.32 -36.51
CA ALA A 213 73.49 10.33 -36.49
C ALA A 213 73.51 9.38 -37.71
N ASP A 214 74.54 9.49 -38.57
CA ASP A 214 74.77 8.57 -39.69
C ASP A 214 75.54 7.33 -39.21
N LEU A 215 75.08 6.14 -39.60
CA LEU A 215 75.71 4.89 -39.19
C LEU A 215 77.11 4.74 -39.82
N SER A 216 78.08 4.34 -39.00
CA SER A 216 79.42 3.97 -39.48
C SER A 216 79.36 2.70 -40.33
N PRO A 217 80.36 2.43 -41.21
CA PRO A 217 80.42 1.19 -41.98
C PRO A 217 80.42 -0.08 -41.12
N GLU A 218 80.90 0.01 -39.87
CA GLU A 218 80.83 -1.09 -38.90
C GLU A 218 79.44 -1.16 -38.25
N GLY A 219 78.87 -0.02 -37.84
CA GLY A 219 77.50 0.08 -37.33
C GLY A 219 76.47 -0.53 -38.28
N ILE A 220 76.59 -0.29 -39.59
CA ILE A 220 75.74 -0.92 -40.61
C ILE A 220 75.84 -2.45 -40.57
N LYS A 221 77.04 -3.04 -40.40
CA LYS A 221 77.19 -4.51 -40.28
C LYS A 221 76.51 -5.02 -39.02
N GLN A 222 76.71 -4.34 -37.89
CA GLN A 222 76.13 -4.73 -36.61
C GLN A 222 74.59 -4.70 -36.64
N ILE A 223 73.99 -3.63 -37.18
CA ILE A 223 72.53 -3.54 -37.36
C ILE A 223 72.01 -4.59 -38.35
N LYS A 224 72.77 -4.96 -39.40
CA LYS A 224 72.41 -6.08 -40.30
C LYS A 224 72.56 -7.48 -39.68
N VAL A 225 73.39 -7.68 -38.67
CA VAL A 225 73.40 -8.92 -37.88
C VAL A 225 72.15 -8.98 -36.99
N LEU A 226 71.85 -7.87 -36.31
CA LEU A 226 70.65 -7.74 -35.49
C LEU A 226 69.36 -7.93 -36.31
N GLY A 227 69.24 -7.26 -37.47
CA GLY A 227 68.08 -7.35 -38.37
C GLY A 227 67.80 -8.78 -38.86
N ARG A 228 68.83 -9.49 -39.34
CA ARG A 228 68.69 -10.90 -39.76
C ARG A 228 68.26 -11.81 -38.60
N THR A 229 68.84 -11.63 -37.42
CA THR A 229 68.46 -12.39 -36.21
C THR A 229 67.02 -12.08 -35.82
N LEU A 230 66.65 -10.80 -35.79
CA LEU A 230 65.31 -10.32 -35.47
C LEU A 230 64.26 -10.94 -36.42
N LYS A 231 64.52 -11.04 -37.73
CA LYS A 231 63.63 -11.76 -38.67
C LYS A 231 63.43 -13.23 -38.31
N GLN A 232 64.52 -13.95 -38.04
CA GLN A 232 64.48 -15.39 -37.75
C GLN A 232 63.67 -15.69 -36.48
N VAL A 233 63.83 -14.88 -35.43
CA VAL A 233 63.05 -15.06 -34.19
C VAL A 233 61.63 -14.50 -34.34
N ALA A 234 61.40 -13.40 -35.08
CA ALA A 234 60.08 -12.85 -35.34
C ALA A 234 59.14 -13.82 -36.09
N GLN A 235 59.67 -14.63 -37.00
CA GLN A 235 58.91 -15.69 -37.69
C GLN A 235 58.32 -16.74 -36.73
N GLN A 236 58.84 -16.84 -35.50
CA GLN A 236 58.40 -17.80 -34.49
C GLN A 236 57.36 -17.18 -33.53
N ILE A 237 57.08 -15.88 -33.63
CA ILE A 237 56.02 -15.22 -32.86
C ILE A 237 54.69 -15.30 -33.63
N PRO A 238 53.59 -15.76 -33.00
CA PRO A 238 52.28 -15.72 -33.63
C PRO A 238 51.84 -14.28 -33.99
N PRO A 239 51.20 -14.04 -35.16
CA PRO A 239 50.73 -12.70 -35.57
C PRO A 239 49.75 -12.03 -34.59
N SER A 240 49.14 -12.80 -33.69
CA SER A 240 48.23 -12.34 -32.64
C SER A 240 48.92 -11.81 -31.37
N VAL A 241 50.26 -11.76 -31.34
CA VAL A 241 51.05 -11.16 -30.26
C VAL A 241 51.41 -9.72 -30.67
N PRO A 242 50.92 -8.69 -29.96
CA PRO A 242 51.19 -7.29 -30.29
C PRO A 242 52.56 -6.86 -29.77
N TRP A 243 53.65 -7.39 -30.32
CA TRP A 243 55.02 -7.03 -29.93
C TRP A 243 55.58 -5.90 -30.80
N ILE A 244 56.46 -5.09 -30.21
CA ILE A 244 57.33 -4.15 -30.92
C ILE A 244 58.77 -4.20 -30.36
N LEU A 245 59.75 -3.96 -31.21
CA LEU A 245 61.12 -3.64 -30.82
C LEU A 245 61.28 -2.12 -30.79
N ARG A 246 61.41 -1.56 -29.60
CA ARG A 246 61.69 -0.15 -29.38
C ARG A 246 63.21 0.08 -29.38
N VAL A 247 63.64 1.09 -30.12
CA VAL A 247 65.02 1.55 -30.23
C VAL A 247 65.12 2.87 -29.48
N ASP A 248 65.82 2.82 -28.35
CA ASP A 248 65.94 3.91 -27.40
C ASP A 248 67.31 4.57 -27.54
N GLY A 249 67.34 5.81 -28.01
CA GLY A 249 68.56 6.61 -28.16
C GLY A 249 68.86 7.41 -26.91
N HIS A 250 70.12 7.39 -26.46
CA HIS A 250 70.58 8.16 -25.32
C HIS A 250 71.87 8.95 -25.63
N ALA A 251 72.03 10.05 -24.91
CA ALA A 251 73.23 10.87 -24.89
C ALA A 251 73.84 10.87 -23.49
N ASP A 252 75.01 11.49 -23.35
CA ASP A 252 75.51 11.94 -22.05
C ASP A 252 75.12 13.41 -21.81
N ARG A 253 75.35 13.89 -20.59
CA ARG A 253 74.97 15.25 -20.14
C ARG A 253 75.88 16.39 -20.62
N LEU A 254 76.87 16.12 -21.48
CA LEU A 254 77.65 17.18 -22.12
C LEU A 254 76.79 17.82 -23.22
N PRO A 255 76.66 19.17 -23.27
CA PRO A 255 75.97 19.84 -24.36
C PRO A 255 76.65 19.57 -25.70
N ILE A 256 75.86 19.33 -26.74
CA ILE A 256 76.35 19.21 -28.12
C ILE A 256 76.08 20.48 -28.91
N HIS A 257 77.03 20.81 -29.78
CA HIS A 257 76.89 21.87 -30.78
C HIS A 257 77.38 21.34 -32.13
N THR A 258 76.55 20.52 -32.78
CA THR A 258 76.82 19.94 -34.10
C THR A 258 75.69 20.31 -35.07
N ALA A 259 75.36 19.45 -36.05
CA ALA A 259 74.16 19.62 -36.87
C ALA A 259 72.84 19.43 -36.08
N PHE A 260 72.91 18.98 -34.81
CA PHE A 260 71.77 18.77 -33.93
C PHE A 260 71.71 19.85 -32.84
N PRO A 261 70.56 20.53 -32.63
CA PRO A 261 70.43 21.61 -31.63
C PRO A 261 70.66 21.17 -30.17
N SER A 262 70.25 19.95 -29.81
CA SER A 262 70.44 19.40 -28.47
C SER A 262 70.55 17.86 -28.48
N ASN A 263 70.83 17.30 -27.30
CA ASN A 263 70.86 15.86 -27.07
C ASN A 263 69.51 15.16 -27.36
N TRP A 264 68.38 15.88 -27.34
CA TRP A 264 67.09 15.33 -27.79
C TRP A 264 67.09 15.02 -29.27
N GLU A 265 67.49 15.96 -30.13
CA GLU A 265 67.50 15.76 -31.58
C GLU A 265 68.55 14.73 -31.99
N LEU A 266 69.77 14.75 -31.41
CA LEU A 266 70.80 13.76 -31.73
C LEU A 266 70.39 12.33 -31.32
N SER A 267 69.89 12.15 -30.09
CA SER A 267 69.49 10.83 -29.61
C SER A 267 68.30 10.27 -30.38
N SER A 268 67.29 11.11 -30.66
CA SER A 268 66.13 10.75 -31.48
C SER A 268 66.53 10.44 -32.92
N ALA A 269 67.38 11.26 -33.55
CA ALA A 269 67.86 11.03 -34.91
C ALA A 269 68.62 9.70 -35.03
N ARG A 270 69.50 9.38 -34.08
CA ARG A 270 70.22 8.10 -34.03
C ARG A 270 69.27 6.90 -33.93
N ALA A 271 68.29 6.95 -33.05
CA ALA A 271 67.27 5.91 -32.92
C ALA A 271 66.46 5.73 -34.22
N ILE A 272 66.07 6.85 -34.85
CA ILE A 272 65.36 6.85 -36.15
C ILE A 272 66.25 6.28 -37.27
N THR A 273 67.54 6.61 -37.34
CA THR A 273 68.46 6.04 -38.34
C THR A 273 68.56 4.52 -38.20
N VAL A 274 68.67 4.01 -36.97
CA VAL A 274 68.68 2.56 -36.70
C VAL A 274 67.37 1.90 -37.12
N VAL A 275 66.22 2.48 -36.78
CA VAL A 275 64.91 1.97 -37.23
C VAL A 275 64.79 1.98 -38.75
N LYS A 276 65.20 3.06 -39.42
CA LYS A 276 65.23 3.14 -40.89
C LYS A 276 66.14 2.07 -41.51
N MET A 277 67.29 1.80 -40.91
CA MET A 277 68.19 0.73 -41.34
C MET A 277 67.57 -0.66 -41.15
N LEU A 278 66.87 -0.92 -40.04
CA LEU A 278 66.14 -2.18 -39.83
C LEU A 278 64.98 -2.36 -40.82
N ILE A 279 64.25 -1.28 -41.14
CA ILE A 279 63.21 -1.28 -42.19
C ILE A 279 63.84 -1.57 -43.57
N ALA A 280 64.97 -0.93 -43.90
CA ALA A 280 65.69 -1.17 -45.15
C ALA A 280 66.28 -2.58 -45.24
N ASP A 281 66.69 -3.18 -44.12
CA ASP A 281 67.07 -4.59 -44.04
C ASP A 281 65.84 -5.53 -44.11
N GLY A 282 64.61 -4.99 -44.08
CA GLY A 282 63.35 -5.68 -44.35
C GLY A 282 62.58 -6.15 -43.11
N ILE A 283 62.68 -5.44 -41.99
CA ILE A 283 61.79 -5.58 -40.83
C ILE A 283 60.49 -4.80 -41.07
N ASP A 284 59.35 -5.37 -40.68
CA ASP A 284 58.05 -4.70 -40.78
C ASP A 284 58.02 -3.45 -39.86
N PRO A 285 57.76 -2.23 -40.40
CA PRO A 285 57.66 -1.01 -39.60
C PRO A 285 56.66 -1.08 -38.44
N ARG A 286 55.62 -1.93 -38.53
CA ARG A 286 54.60 -2.11 -37.48
C ARG A 286 55.14 -2.80 -36.22
N HIS A 287 56.35 -3.35 -36.28
CA HIS A 287 57.06 -3.95 -35.16
C HIS A 287 58.25 -3.09 -34.68
N LEU A 288 58.38 -1.84 -35.14
CA LEU A 288 59.48 -0.95 -34.78
C LEU A 288 58.98 0.37 -34.20
N ALA A 289 59.67 0.87 -33.18
CA ALA A 289 59.49 2.22 -32.65
C ALA A 289 60.86 2.84 -32.36
N ALA A 290 61.00 4.15 -32.58
CA ALA A 290 62.17 4.92 -32.19
C ALA A 290 61.79 5.87 -31.05
N THR A 291 62.66 6.06 -30.07
CA THR A 291 62.49 7.02 -28.98
C THR A 291 63.84 7.62 -28.62
N GLY A 292 63.91 8.94 -28.41
CA GLY A 292 65.07 9.60 -27.83
C GLY A 292 64.81 9.94 -26.36
N PHE A 293 65.82 9.80 -25.51
CA PHE A 293 65.75 10.15 -24.08
C PHE A 293 66.79 11.19 -23.66
N ALA A 294 67.60 11.69 -24.61
CA ALA A 294 68.74 12.55 -24.34
C ALA A 294 69.59 12.00 -23.18
N ASP A 295 69.93 12.84 -22.21
CA ASP A 295 70.72 12.53 -21.02
C ASP A 295 69.87 12.20 -19.78
N PHE A 296 68.54 12.25 -19.86
CA PHE A 296 67.63 12.07 -18.71
C PHE A 296 67.47 10.61 -18.23
N GLN A 297 68.15 9.65 -18.87
CA GLN A 297 68.24 8.26 -18.42
C GLN A 297 69.70 7.78 -18.48
N PRO A 298 70.57 8.21 -17.54
CA PRO A 298 71.94 7.72 -17.45
C PRO A 298 71.99 6.27 -16.93
N LEU A 299 72.89 5.45 -17.48
CA LEU A 299 73.30 4.17 -16.85
C LEU A 299 74.38 4.38 -15.79
N ASP A 300 75.14 5.46 -15.90
CA ASP A 300 76.25 5.80 -15.03
C ASP A 300 76.15 7.28 -14.63
N ASN A 301 75.95 7.55 -13.34
CA ASN A 301 75.87 8.91 -12.82
C ASN A 301 77.25 9.57 -12.63
N GLY A 302 78.33 8.87 -12.98
CA GLY A 302 79.70 9.34 -12.90
C GLY A 302 80.00 10.56 -13.77
N THR A 303 81.22 11.09 -13.59
CA THR A 303 81.67 12.32 -14.24
C THR A 303 82.90 12.14 -15.13
N THR A 304 83.29 10.89 -15.38
CA THR A 304 84.48 10.52 -16.15
C THR A 304 84.16 10.29 -17.65
N PRO A 305 85.16 10.31 -18.54
CA PRO A 305 84.98 9.97 -19.96
C PRO A 305 84.31 8.61 -20.20
N GLU A 306 84.58 7.64 -19.34
CA GLU A 306 84.02 6.29 -19.39
C GLU A 306 82.53 6.29 -19.03
N ALA A 307 82.14 7.02 -17.98
CA ALA A 307 80.72 7.20 -17.62
C ALA A 307 79.93 7.88 -18.75
N PHE A 308 80.52 8.88 -19.41
CA PHE A 308 79.91 9.52 -20.59
C PHE A 308 79.77 8.53 -21.76
N ALA A 309 80.81 7.76 -22.08
CA ALA A 309 80.74 6.73 -23.13
C ALA A 309 79.68 5.65 -22.83
N ARG A 310 79.50 5.25 -21.56
CA ARG A 310 78.43 4.33 -21.15
C ARG A 310 77.04 4.93 -21.31
N ASN A 311 76.88 6.24 -21.14
CA ASN A 311 75.60 6.93 -21.29
C ASN A 311 75.21 7.18 -22.75
N ARG A 312 76.18 7.46 -23.63
CA ARG A 312 75.99 7.54 -25.08
C ARG A 312 75.75 6.17 -25.69
N ARG A 313 74.49 5.74 -25.81
CA ARG A 313 74.16 4.39 -26.30
C ARG A 313 72.85 4.33 -27.09
N ILE A 314 72.66 3.22 -27.78
CA ILE A 314 71.37 2.76 -28.28
C ILE A 314 70.96 1.54 -27.48
N GLU A 315 69.77 1.55 -26.88
CA GLU A 315 69.16 0.38 -26.25
C GLU A 315 68.08 -0.21 -27.17
N PHE A 316 68.00 -1.53 -27.26
CA PHE A 316 66.95 -2.24 -27.97
C PHE A 316 66.12 -3.03 -26.96
N ARG A 317 64.82 -2.74 -26.89
CA ARG A 317 63.91 -3.31 -25.89
C ARG A 317 62.65 -3.85 -26.54
N LEU A 318 62.18 -4.99 -26.06
CA LEU A 318 60.90 -5.57 -26.48
C LEU A 318 59.79 -5.11 -25.54
N THR A 319 58.71 -4.61 -26.13
CA THR A 319 57.51 -4.19 -25.40
C THR A 319 56.26 -4.56 -26.21
N ASP A 320 55.11 -4.46 -25.57
CA ASP A 320 53.81 -4.48 -26.24
C ASP A 320 53.52 -3.18 -27.02
N ARG A 321 52.58 -3.26 -27.95
CA ARG A 321 52.01 -2.13 -28.69
C ARG A 321 50.86 -1.47 -27.93
#